data_AF-A0A9E3XER9-F1
#
_entry.id   AF-A0A9E3XER9-F1
#
_cell.length_a   1.000
_cell.length_b   1.000
_cell.length_c   1.000
_cell.angle_alpha   90.00
_cell.angle_beta   90.00
_cell.angle_gamma   90.00
#
_symmetry.space_group_name_H-M   'P 1'
#
loop_
_entity.id
_entity.type
_entity.pdbx_description
1 polymer ?
#
loop_
_entity_poly.entity_id
_entity_poly.type
_entity_poly.pdbx_seq_one_letter_code
_entity_poly.pdbx_strand_id
1 'polypeptide(L)'
;RRLKGAYRPLVPEADRAFLLAALAAVDYVTIFPEDTPQSLIEALQPDVLVKGGDYQLNTIVGREVVEKHGGKVLTIPLVPNRSTSNIIQTIVDLTKQGIFN
;
A
#
# COMPACT_ATOMS: atom_id res chain seq x y z
N ARG A 1 -3.44 -5.10 11.55
CA ARG A 1 -3.92 -6.43 12.00
C ARG A 1 -5.19 -6.89 11.31
N ARG A 2 -6.24 -6.07 11.25
CA ARG A 2 -7.58 -6.45 10.74
C ARG A 2 -7.62 -7.15 9.36
N LEU A 3 -6.74 -6.76 8.43
CA LEU A 3 -6.80 -7.26 7.04
C LEU A 3 -5.75 -8.32 6.66
N LYS A 4 -4.69 -8.56 7.46
CA LYS A 4 -3.53 -9.38 7.02
C LYS A 4 -3.02 -10.39 8.06
N GLY A 5 -3.92 -10.92 8.88
CA GLY A 5 -3.60 -11.97 9.87
C GLY A 5 -2.89 -11.46 11.13
N ALA A 6 -2.72 -12.34 12.12
CA ALA A 6 -2.30 -11.99 13.47
C ALA A 6 -0.90 -11.36 13.55
N TYR A 7 0.01 -11.78 12.66
CA TYR A 7 1.42 -11.39 12.64
C TYR A 7 1.72 -10.15 11.77
N ARG A 8 0.69 -9.46 11.24
CA ARG A 8 0.90 -8.28 10.39
C ARG A 8 0.17 -7.02 10.91
N PRO A 9 0.74 -5.82 10.68
CA PRO A 9 2.01 -5.57 10.01
C PRO A 9 3.22 -5.96 10.88
N LEU A 10 4.35 -6.28 10.24
CA LEU A 10 5.62 -6.51 10.93
C LEU A 10 6.27 -5.20 11.38
N VAL A 11 6.14 -4.16 10.55
CA VAL A 11 6.68 -2.82 10.80
C VAL A 11 5.53 -1.92 11.28
N PRO A 12 5.64 -1.27 12.45
CA PRO A 12 4.66 -0.32 12.96
C PRO A 12 4.33 0.79 11.96
N GLU A 13 3.15 1.40 12.07
CA GLU A 13 2.70 2.41 11.11
C GLU A 13 3.53 3.69 11.09
N ALA A 14 4.02 4.14 12.26
CA ALA A 14 4.90 5.30 12.35
C ALA A 14 6.21 5.09 11.56
N ASP A 15 6.84 3.92 11.73
CA ASP A 15 8.08 3.58 11.02
C ASP A 15 7.86 3.44 9.51
N ARG A 16 6.72 2.87 9.09
CA ARG A 16 6.35 2.81 7.67
C ARG A 16 6.12 4.20 7.08
N ALA A 17 5.45 5.08 7.81
CA ALA A 17 5.21 6.45 7.37
C ALA A 17 6.51 7.23 7.25
N PHE A 18 7.41 7.10 8.23
CA PHE A 18 8.75 7.69 8.20
C PHE A 18 9.54 7.24 6.98
N LEU A 19 9.58 5.93 6.70
CA LEU A 19 10.28 5.39 5.53
C LEU A 19 9.70 5.92 4.20
N LEU A 20 8.37 6.01 4.09
CA LEU A 20 7.72 6.55 2.89
C LEU A 20 8.02 8.04 2.71
N ALA A 21 8.01 8.82 3.78
CA ALA A 21 8.31 10.25 3.76
C ALA A 21 9.77 10.56 3.39
N ALA A 22 10.68 9.59 3.57
CA ALA A 22 12.07 9.72 3.16
C ALA A 22 12.30 9.52 1.64
N LEU A 23 11.29 9.08 0.88
CA LEU A 23 11.41 8.91 -0.56
C LEU A 23 11.32 10.27 -1.26
N ALA A 24 12.29 10.57 -2.13
CA ALA A 24 12.34 11.85 -2.85
C ALA A 24 11.12 12.15 -3.73
N ALA A 25 10.32 11.13 -4.07
CA ALA A 25 9.10 11.27 -4.88
C ALA A 25 7.83 11.45 -4.05
N VAL A 26 7.93 11.58 -2.72
CA VAL A 26 6.78 11.68 -1.81
C VAL A 26 6.78 13.05 -1.14
N ASP A 27 5.76 13.86 -1.41
CA ASP A 27 5.59 15.17 -0.77
C ASP A 27 4.92 15.07 0.61
N TYR A 28 3.94 14.17 0.75
CA TYR A 28 3.16 14.01 1.98
C TYR A 28 2.80 12.54 2.25
N VAL A 29 2.78 12.19 3.53
CA VAL A 29 2.31 10.90 4.04
C VAL A 29 1.29 11.14 5.15
N THR A 30 0.18 10.42 5.12
CA THR A 30 -0.83 10.46 6.17
C THR A 30 -1.23 9.05 6.61
N ILE A 31 -1.52 8.90 7.90
CA ILE A 31 -2.04 7.68 8.51
C ILE A 31 -3.53 7.91 8.76
N PHE A 32 -4.36 6.94 8.38
CA PHE A 32 -5.80 6.97 8.60
C PHE A 32 -6.24 5.68 9.32
N PRO A 33 -7.09 5.76 10.36
CA PRO A 33 -7.47 4.61 11.18
C PRO A 33 -8.58 3.74 10.57
N GLU A 34 -9.28 4.23 9.56
CA GLU A 34 -10.39 3.55 8.90
C GLU A 34 -9.92 2.33 8.09
N ASP A 35 -10.82 1.36 7.90
CA ASP A 35 -10.49 0.15 7.13
C ASP A 35 -10.32 0.43 5.62
N THR A 36 -10.84 1.56 5.15
CA THR A 36 -10.69 2.02 3.76
C THR A 36 -10.36 3.53 3.72
N PRO A 37 -9.65 4.02 2.69
CA PRO A 37 -9.31 5.44 2.58
C PRO A 37 -10.47 6.32 2.09
N GLN A 38 -11.71 5.83 2.06
CA GLN A 38 -12.85 6.52 1.44
C GLN A 38 -13.02 7.96 1.97
N SER A 39 -13.12 8.12 3.29
CA SER A 39 -13.31 9.44 3.92
C SER A 39 -12.12 10.38 3.70
N LEU A 40 -10.91 9.82 3.63
CA LEU A 40 -9.71 10.59 3.30
C LEU A 40 -9.74 11.08 1.85
N ILE A 41 -10.14 10.23 0.92
CA ILE A 41 -10.26 10.58 -0.51
C ILE A 41 -11.37 11.62 -0.72
N GLU A 42 -12.49 11.52 0.01
CA GLU A 42 -13.57 12.52 -0.01
C GLU A 42 -13.10 13.89 0.49
N ALA A 43 -12.25 13.92 1.52
CA ALA A 43 -11.69 15.15 2.06
C ALA A 43 -10.64 15.77 1.15
N LEU A 44 -9.78 14.95 0.52
CA LEU A 44 -8.68 15.42 -0.32
C LEU A 44 -9.08 15.72 -1.77
N GLN A 45 -10.09 15.03 -2.30
CA GLN A 45 -10.56 15.14 -3.68
C GLN A 45 -9.42 15.14 -4.73
N PRO A 46 -8.59 14.08 -4.80
CA PRO A 46 -7.43 14.09 -5.68
C PRO A 46 -7.83 14.07 -7.16
N ASP A 47 -7.10 14.81 -7.99
CA ASP A 47 -7.27 14.78 -9.46
C ASP A 47 -6.91 13.42 -10.06
N VAL A 48 -5.99 12.68 -9.42
CA VAL A 48 -5.55 11.37 -9.87
C VAL A 48 -5.43 10.41 -8.67
N LEU A 49 -6.10 9.26 -8.75
CA LEU A 49 -5.99 8.16 -7.80
C LEU A 49 -5.36 6.94 -8.48
N VAL A 50 -4.23 6.47 -7.95
CA VAL A 50 -3.48 5.35 -8.53
C VAL A 50 -3.48 4.16 -7.57
N LYS A 51 -3.73 2.95 -8.10
CA LYS A 51 -3.57 1.70 -7.36
C LYS A 51 -2.66 0.72 -8.09
N GLY A 52 -1.64 0.21 -7.39
CA GLY A 52 -0.78 -0.85 -7.94
C GLY A 52 -1.44 -2.23 -7.94
N GLY A 53 -1.27 -2.97 -9.03
CA GLY A 53 -1.70 -4.37 -9.24
C GLY A 53 -2.95 -4.51 -10.09
N ASP A 54 -3.40 -5.76 -10.20
CA ASP A 54 -4.48 -6.17 -11.11
C ASP A 54 -5.87 -5.93 -10.52
N TYR A 55 -6.05 -4.80 -9.84
CA TYR A 55 -7.36 -4.41 -9.33
C TYR A 55 -8.28 -4.11 -10.50
N GLN A 56 -9.46 -4.74 -10.49
CA GLN A 56 -10.54 -4.30 -11.37
C GLN A 56 -10.89 -2.86 -10.99
N LEU A 57 -10.88 -1.93 -11.96
CA LEU A 57 -11.06 -0.51 -11.68
C LEU A 57 -12.33 -0.22 -10.86
N ASN A 58 -13.40 -0.99 -11.06
CA ASN A 58 -14.66 -0.88 -10.32
C ASN A 58 -14.58 -1.31 -8.84
N THR A 59 -13.47 -1.92 -8.39
CA THR A 59 -13.24 -2.32 -6.99
C THR A 59 -12.36 -1.33 -6.22
N ILE A 60 -11.88 -0.26 -6.86
CA ILE A 60 -11.04 0.74 -6.21
C ILE A 60 -11.92 1.68 -5.38
N VAL A 61 -11.73 1.64 -4.05
CA VAL A 61 -12.36 2.58 -3.11
C VAL A 61 -11.96 4.01 -3.46
N GLY A 62 -12.93 4.93 -3.42
CA GLY A 62 -12.74 6.33 -3.79
C GLY A 62 -12.89 6.62 -5.28
N ARG A 63 -13.08 5.60 -6.14
CA ARG A 63 -13.23 5.81 -7.60
C ARG A 63 -14.34 6.80 -7.94
N GLU A 64 -15.55 6.53 -7.45
CA GLU A 64 -16.71 7.37 -7.80
C GLU A 64 -16.51 8.82 -7.36
N VAL A 65 -15.87 9.03 -6.21
CA VAL A 65 -15.57 10.36 -5.69
C VAL A 65 -14.67 11.10 -6.66
N VAL A 66 -13.57 10.47 -7.08
CA VAL A 66 -12.60 11.08 -8.00
C VAL A 66 -13.22 11.34 -9.38
N GLU A 67 -13.91 10.35 -9.96
CA GLU A 67 -14.50 10.49 -11.30
C GLU A 67 -15.64 11.52 -11.33
N LYS A 68 -16.47 11.64 -10.27
CA LYS A 68 -17.54 12.66 -10.18
C LYS A 68 -17.00 14.09 -10.18
N HIS A 69 -15.78 14.30 -9.70
CA HIS A 69 -15.11 15.61 -9.71
C HIS A 69 -14.22 15.81 -10.95
N GLY A 70 -14.28 14.91 -11.94
CA GLY A 70 -13.53 15.02 -13.20
C GLY A 70 -12.09 14.48 -13.14
N GLY A 71 -11.70 13.86 -12.03
CA GLY A 71 -10.41 13.21 -11.86
C GLY A 71 -10.29 11.85 -12.56
N LYS A 72 -9.13 11.22 -12.46
CA LYS A 72 -8.81 9.95 -13.12
C LYS A 72 -8.40 8.87 -12.11
N VAL A 73 -8.87 7.65 -12.36
CA VAL A 73 -8.45 6.47 -11.59
C VAL A 73 -7.65 5.55 -12.49
N LEU A 74 -6.44 5.21 -12.05
CA LEU A 74 -5.49 4.43 -12.83
C LEU A 74 -4.99 3.23 -12.04
N THR A 75 -4.66 2.15 -12.75
CA THR A 75 -3.88 1.05 -12.21
C THR A 75 -2.51 1.01 -12.84
N ILE A 76 -1.51 0.57 -12.06
CA ILE A 76 -0.15 0.37 -12.54
C ILE A 76 0.32 -1.05 -12.23
N PRO A 77 1.12 -1.68 -13.10
CA PRO A 77 1.62 -3.03 -12.86
C PRO A 77 2.49 -3.07 -11.60
N LEU A 78 2.42 -4.18 -10.86
CA LEU A 78 3.36 -4.43 -9.76
C LEU A 78 4.71 -4.87 -10.31
N VAL A 79 5.78 -4.51 -9.59
CA VAL A 79 7.11 -5.03 -9.88
C VAL A 79 7.16 -6.50 -9.47
N PRO A 80 7.47 -7.44 -10.40
CA PRO A 80 7.53 -8.86 -10.09
C PRO A 80 8.47 -9.15 -8.93
N ASN A 81 8.10 -10.16 -8.13
CA ASN A 81 8.89 -10.66 -7.00
C ASN A 81 9.17 -9.66 -5.86
N ARG A 82 8.62 -8.44 -5.91
CA ARG A 82 8.78 -7.43 -4.84
C ARG A 82 7.54 -7.43 -3.93
N SER A 83 7.58 -8.25 -2.89
CA SER A 83 6.53 -8.26 -1.86
C SER A 83 7.10 -8.54 -0.47
N THR A 84 6.43 -8.06 0.59
CA THR A 84 6.80 -8.38 1.97
C THR A 84 6.77 -9.88 2.23
N SER A 85 5.82 -10.60 1.62
CA SER A 85 5.74 -12.06 1.74
C SER A 85 6.97 -12.74 1.15
N ASN A 86 7.44 -12.27 -0.02
CA ASN A 86 8.63 -12.82 -0.66
C ASN A 86 9.89 -12.54 0.16
N ILE A 87 10.03 -11.33 0.71
CA ILE A 87 11.16 -11.01 1.60
C ILE A 87 11.20 -11.96 2.80
N ILE A 88 10.05 -12.19 3.46
CA ILE A 88 9.95 -13.13 4.59
C ILE A 88 10.33 -14.54 4.14
N GLN A 89 9.81 -15.00 3.00
CA GLN A 89 10.09 -16.34 2.48
C GLN A 89 11.58 -16.52 2.19
N THR A 90 12.22 -15.53 1.55
CA THR A 90 13.67 -15.53 1.31
C THR A 90 14.45 -15.68 2.62
N ILE A 91 14.10 -14.93 3.66
CA ILE A 91 14.76 -15.04 4.97
C ILE A 91 14.59 -16.44 5.55
N VAL A 92 13.37 -16.99 5.55
CA VAL A 92 13.09 -18.34 6.06
C VAL A 92 13.90 -19.41 5.34
N ASP A 93 14.00 -19.32 4.01
CA ASP A 93 14.72 -20.31 3.21
C ASP A 93 16.23 -20.25 3.45
N LEU A 94 16.80 -19.04 3.56
CA LEU A 94 18.21 -18.86 3.89
C LEU A 94 18.55 -19.42 5.29
N THR A 95 17.67 -19.21 6.27
CA THR A 95 17.84 -19.77 7.63
C THR A 95 17.79 -21.30 7.61
N LYS A 96 16.87 -21.92 6.86
CA LYS A 96 16.78 -23.38 6.73
C LYS A 96 18.02 -24.00 6.07
N GLN A 97 18.69 -23.25 5.21
CA GLN A 97 19.93 -23.66 4.55
C GLN A 97 21.17 -23.48 5.44
N GLY A 98 21.01 -22.98 6.67
CA GLY A 98 22.11 -22.81 7.62
C GLY A 98 23.05 -21.65 7.28
N ILE A 99 22.66 -20.72 6.41
CA ILE A 99 23.50 -19.58 5.99
C ILE A 99 23.80 -18.61 7.14
N PHE A 100 22.92 -18.57 8.14
CA PHE A 100 23.06 -17.71 9.32
C PHE A 100 23.44 -18.48 10.60
N ASN A 101 23.88 -19.74 10.47
CA ASN A 101 24.39 -20.56 11.58
C ASN A 101 25.91 -20.60 11.60
#